data_AF-A0A969LJZ5-F1
#
_entry.id   AF-A0A969LJZ5-F1
#
_cell.length_a   1.000
_cell.length_b   1.000
_cell.length_c   1.000
_cell.angle_alpha   90.00
_cell.angle_beta   90.00
_cell.angle_gamma   90.00
#
_symmetry.space_group_name_H-M   'P 1'
#
loop_
_entity.id
_entity.type
_entity.pdbx_description
1 polymer ?
#
loop_
_entity_poly.entity_id
_entity_poly.type
_entity_poly.pdbx_seq_one_letter_code
_entity_poly.pdbx_strand_id
1 'polypeptide(L)'
;MHDRARAASALADLTARCSDDVELAPLGACLGEPAINALLAGLFGASPYLTELILRNPATINLLDGCSISVPMGRRDGPPCGLMLSAAGGRDRWLFAVASAVEASLSMRT
;
A
#
# COMPACT_ATOMS: atom_id res chain seq x y z
N MET A 1 2.79 12.96 -15.32
CA MET A 1 1.76 12.84 -16.37
C MET A 1 0.84 11.70 -15.96
N HIS A 2 -0.48 11.91 -15.98
CA HIS A 2 -1.46 10.89 -15.62
C HIS A 2 -1.94 10.19 -16.91
N ASP A 3 -1.76 8.88 -17.02
CA ASP A 3 -2.10 8.09 -18.22
C ASP A 3 -3.45 7.40 -18.05
N ARG A 4 -4.49 8.02 -18.60
CA ARG A 4 -5.87 7.47 -18.53
C ARG A 4 -6.05 6.21 -19.37
N ALA A 5 -5.31 6.04 -20.45
CA ALA A 5 -5.44 4.87 -21.31
C ALA A 5 -4.87 3.63 -20.60
N ARG A 6 -3.70 3.78 -19.97
CA ARG A 6 -3.13 2.74 -19.10
C ARG A 6 -4.07 2.41 -17.94
N ALA A 7 -4.64 3.42 -17.28
CA ALA A 7 -5.58 3.21 -16.19
C ALA A 7 -6.79 2.39 -16.62
N ALA A 8 -7.43 2.76 -17.74
CA ALA A 8 -8.58 2.05 -18.29
C ALA A 8 -8.23 0.59 -18.66
N SER A 9 -7.07 0.37 -19.28
CA SER A 9 -6.59 -0.97 -19.64
C SER A 9 -6.38 -1.85 -18.40
N ALA A 10 -5.69 -1.33 -17.38
CA ALA A 10 -5.42 -2.06 -16.13
C ALA A 10 -6.71 -2.38 -15.35
N LEU A 11 -7.67 -1.46 -15.31
CA LEU A 11 -8.97 -1.68 -14.68
C LEU A 11 -9.80 -2.73 -15.42
N ALA A 12 -9.79 -2.71 -16.76
CA ALA A 12 -10.47 -3.71 -17.57
C ALA A 12 -9.87 -5.11 -17.35
N ASP A 13 -8.53 -5.22 -17.34
CA ASP A 13 -7.83 -6.48 -17.05
C ASP A 13 -8.15 -7.00 -15.64
N LEU A 14 -8.08 -6.14 -14.64
CA LEU A 14 -8.40 -6.52 -13.26
C LEU A 14 -9.86 -6.99 -13.11
N THR A 15 -10.79 -6.31 -13.77
CA THR A 15 -12.22 -6.68 -13.76
C THR A 15 -12.46 -8.03 -14.42
N ALA A 16 -11.82 -8.28 -15.57
CA ALA A 16 -11.89 -9.56 -16.26
C ALA A 16 -11.37 -10.70 -15.37
N ARG A 17 -10.20 -10.52 -14.77
CA ARG A 17 -9.60 -11.51 -13.86
C ARG A 17 -10.47 -11.82 -12.65
N CYS A 18 -11.13 -10.81 -12.06
CA CYS A 18 -12.05 -11.04 -10.94
C CYS A 18 -13.34 -11.76 -11.36
N SER A 19 -13.70 -11.72 -12.65
CA SER A 19 -14.88 -12.40 -13.18
C SER A 19 -14.58 -13.88 -13.51
N ASP A 20 -13.34 -14.18 -13.86
CA ASP A 20 -12.89 -15.52 -14.23
C ASP A 20 -12.52 -16.41 -13.03
N ASP A 21 -12.34 -15.82 -11.84
CA ASP A 21 -11.92 -16.52 -10.61
C ASP A 21 -12.96 -16.37 -9.50
N VAL A 22 -13.56 -17.50 -9.08
CA VAL A 22 -14.58 -17.55 -8.04
C VAL A 22 -14.05 -17.06 -6.68
N GLU A 23 -12.75 -17.25 -6.40
CA GLU A 23 -12.14 -16.77 -5.16
C GLU A 23 -12.02 -15.25 -5.13
N LEU A 24 -11.97 -14.61 -6.31
CA LEU A 24 -11.91 -13.16 -6.47
C LEU A 24 -13.29 -12.50 -6.63
N ALA A 25 -14.38 -13.26 -6.63
CA ALA A 25 -15.73 -12.70 -6.74
C ALA A 25 -16.05 -11.58 -5.73
N PRO A 26 -15.63 -11.66 -4.44
CA PRO A 26 -15.80 -10.55 -3.49
C PRO A 26 -15.04 -9.28 -3.92
N LEU A 27 -13.84 -9.43 -4.48
CA LEU A 27 -13.04 -8.32 -4.99
C LEU A 27 -13.69 -7.69 -6.22
N GLY A 28 -14.23 -8.51 -7.13
CA GLY A 28 -14.97 -8.07 -8.31
C GLY A 28 -16.15 -7.14 -7.96
N ALA A 29 -16.91 -7.49 -6.91
CA ALA A 29 -18.00 -6.64 -6.43
C ALA A 29 -17.50 -5.26 -5.95
N CYS A 30 -16.35 -5.20 -5.27
CA CYS A 30 -15.74 -3.94 -4.84
C CYS A 30 -15.25 -3.06 -6.00
N LEU A 31 -14.83 -3.63 -7.13
CA LEU A 31 -14.35 -2.85 -8.28
C LEU A 31 -15.45 -2.00 -8.95
N GLY A 32 -16.71 -2.41 -8.80
CA GLY A 32 -17.87 -1.65 -9.27
C GLY A 32 -18.18 -0.42 -8.43
N GLU A 33 -17.62 -0.30 -7.22
CA GLU A 33 -17.86 0.85 -6.35
C GLU A 33 -17.16 2.10 -6.89
N PRO A 34 -17.88 3.23 -7.13
CA PRO A 34 -17.31 4.40 -7.78
C PRO A 34 -16.06 4.96 -7.09
N ALA A 35 -16.03 4.93 -5.76
CA ALA A 35 -14.89 5.42 -4.98
C ALA A 35 -13.64 4.54 -5.16
N ILE A 36 -13.82 3.21 -5.21
CA ILE A 36 -12.74 2.25 -5.41
C ILE A 36 -12.24 2.35 -6.85
N ASN A 37 -13.15 2.42 -7.82
CA ASN A 37 -12.82 2.58 -9.22
C ASN A 37 -11.98 3.86 -9.47
N ALA A 38 -12.43 4.99 -8.92
CA ALA A 38 -11.71 6.26 -9.02
C ALA A 38 -10.32 6.21 -8.39
N LEU A 39 -10.19 5.56 -7.22
CA LEU A 39 -8.90 5.35 -6.55
C LEU A 39 -7.94 4.53 -7.41
N LEU A 40 -8.41 3.40 -7.96
CA LEU A 40 -7.62 2.52 -8.80
C LEU A 40 -7.22 3.18 -10.13
N ALA A 41 -8.13 3.95 -10.74
CA ALA A 41 -7.82 4.72 -11.94
C ALA A 41 -6.71 5.74 -11.67
N GLY A 42 -6.77 6.41 -10.52
CA GLY A 42 -5.72 7.29 -10.00
C GLY A 42 -4.38 6.59 -9.89
N LEU A 43 -4.36 5.40 -9.28
CA LEU A 43 -3.16 4.60 -9.05
C LEU A 43 -2.54 4.07 -10.35
N PHE A 44 -3.35 3.46 -11.23
CA PHE A 44 -2.86 2.87 -12.48
C PHE A 44 -2.45 3.92 -13.51
N GLY A 45 -3.13 5.07 -13.50
CA GLY A 45 -2.75 6.21 -14.32
C GLY A 45 -1.59 7.02 -13.74
N ALA A 46 -1.12 6.72 -12.53
CA ALA A 46 0.02 7.41 -11.95
C ALA A 46 1.31 7.14 -12.74
N SER A 47 2.28 8.04 -12.62
CA SER A 47 3.60 7.88 -13.24
C SER A 47 4.29 6.63 -12.67
N PRO A 48 4.67 5.65 -13.51
CA PRO A 48 5.34 4.44 -13.03
C PRO A 48 6.62 4.75 -12.25
N TYR A 49 7.40 5.73 -12.71
CA TYR A 49 8.59 6.22 -11.99
C TYR A 49 8.27 6.72 -10.57
N LEU A 50 7.23 7.55 -10.41
CA LEU A 50 6.86 8.06 -9.09
C LEU A 50 6.30 6.93 -8.20
N THR A 51 5.54 6.00 -8.77
CA THR A 51 5.05 4.81 -8.06
C THR A 51 6.22 3.97 -7.54
N GLU A 52 7.26 3.74 -8.35
CA GLU A 52 8.47 3.02 -7.92
C GLU A 52 9.18 3.72 -6.76
N LEU A 53 9.30 5.05 -6.79
CA LEU A 53 9.90 5.81 -5.68
C LEU A 53 9.13 5.68 -4.36
N ILE A 54 7.80 5.59 -4.44
CA ILE A 54 6.93 5.33 -3.28
C ILE A 54 7.08 3.89 -2.82
N LEU A 55 7.17 2.94 -3.75
CA LEU A 55 7.22 1.51 -3.47
C LEU A 55 8.62 0.96 -3.15
N ARG A 56 9.67 1.77 -3.23
CA ARG A 56 11.08 1.33 -3.05
C ARG A 56 11.31 0.44 -1.82
N ASN A 57 10.66 0.76 -0.70
CA ASN A 57 10.73 -0.03 0.53
C ASN A 57 9.72 -1.19 0.52
N PRO A 58 8.39 -0.95 0.39
CA PRO A 58 7.40 -2.03 0.50
C PRO A 58 7.53 -3.10 -0.59
N ALA A 59 7.95 -2.75 -1.82
CA ALA A 59 8.18 -3.74 -2.87
C ALA A 59 9.28 -4.76 -2.47
N THR A 60 10.35 -4.29 -1.83
CA THR A 60 11.44 -5.16 -1.34
C THR A 60 10.92 -6.12 -0.26
N ILE A 61 10.08 -5.65 0.65
CA ILE A 61 9.57 -6.48 1.75
C ILE A 61 8.54 -7.50 1.25
N ASN A 62 7.68 -7.11 0.31
CA ASN A 62 6.75 -8.02 -0.35
C ASN A 62 7.50 -9.14 -1.09
N LEU A 63 8.60 -8.81 -1.77
CA LEU A 63 9.43 -9.80 -2.47
C LEU A 63 10.06 -10.82 -1.50
N LEU A 64 10.42 -10.37 -0.31
CA LEU A 64 11.02 -11.22 0.74
C LEU A 64 9.98 -12.00 1.56
N ASP A 65 8.68 -11.90 1.21
CA ASP A 65 7.58 -12.44 2.01
C ASP A 65 7.65 -12.00 3.48
N GLY A 66 8.02 -10.73 3.69
CA GLY A 66 8.17 -10.14 5.01
C GLY A 66 6.88 -9.48 5.50
N CYS A 67 6.74 -9.34 6.82
CA CYS A 67 5.70 -8.49 7.40
C CYS A 67 6.26 -7.08 7.65
N SER A 68 5.43 -6.05 7.49
CA SER A 68 5.83 -4.67 7.69
C SER A 68 4.72 -3.82 8.33
N ILE A 69 5.13 -2.78 9.05
CA ILE A 69 4.26 -1.79 9.69
C ILE A 69 4.89 -0.41 9.57
N SER A 70 4.07 0.61 9.30
CA SER A 70 4.51 2.01 9.35
C SER A 70 4.01 2.66 10.63
N VAL A 71 4.93 3.23 11.43
CA VAL A 71 4.58 4.03 12.62
C VAL A 71 4.73 5.52 12.32
N PRO A 72 3.93 6.41 12.94
CA PRO A 72 4.09 7.85 12.76
C PRO A 72 5.47 8.33 13.24
N MET A 73 6.16 9.14 12.44
CA MET A 73 7.45 9.77 12.83
C MET A 73 7.49 11.28 12.57
N GLY A 74 6.39 11.85 12.07
CA GLY A 74 6.29 13.27 11.71
C GLY A 74 6.19 14.21 12.90
N ARG A 75 6.58 15.47 12.68
CA ARG A 75 6.41 16.56 13.65
C ARG A 75 4.96 17.04 13.65
N ARG A 76 4.45 17.55 14.78
CA ARG A 76 3.06 18.05 14.94
C ARG A 76 2.59 18.98 13.82
N ASP A 77 3.45 19.92 13.42
CA ASP A 77 3.13 20.93 12.39
C ASP A 77 3.79 20.61 11.02
N GLY A 78 4.35 19.42 10.88
CA GLY A 78 4.99 18.96 9.64
C GLY A 78 4.06 18.09 8.79
N PRO A 79 4.45 17.81 7.54
CA PRO A 79 3.73 16.82 6.74
C PRO A 79 3.77 15.44 7.43
N PRO A 80 2.72 14.62 7.30
CA PRO A 80 2.71 13.28 7.86
C PRO A 80 3.82 12.45 7.21
N CYS A 81 4.70 11.88 8.03
CA CYS A 81 5.70 10.92 7.59
C CYS A 81 5.71 9.71 8.51
N GLY A 82 6.00 8.55 7.93
CA GLY A 82 6.03 7.26 8.62
C GLY A 82 7.41 6.62 8.57
N LEU A 83 7.75 5.92 9.65
CA LEU A 83 8.89 5.02 9.71
C LEU A 83 8.39 3.59 9.46
N MET A 84 8.85 2.98 8.37
CA MET A 84 8.51 1.60 8.05
C MET A 84 9.46 0.64 8.78
N LEU A 85 8.89 -0.27 9.57
CA LEU A 85 9.58 -1.37 10.25
C LEU A 85 9.19 -2.67 9.55
N SER A 86 10.12 -3.62 9.47
CA SER A 86 9.89 -4.88 8.76
C SER A 86 10.60 -6.05 9.41
N ALA A 87 10.01 -7.24 9.25
CA ALA A 87 10.56 -8.50 9.72
C ALA A 87 10.30 -9.61 8.68
N ALA A 88 10.95 -10.75 8.85
CA ALA A 88 10.61 -11.95 8.09
C ALA A 88 9.14 -12.37 8.34
N GLY A 89 8.52 -13.03 7.37
CA GLY A 89 7.14 -13.49 7.45
C GLY A 89 6.81 -14.28 8.71
N GLY A 90 5.59 -14.11 9.22
CA GLY A 90 5.10 -14.78 10.42
C GLY A 90 5.60 -14.20 11.76
N ARG A 91 6.34 -13.08 11.73
CA ARG A 91 6.88 -12.42 12.94
C ARG A 91 6.05 -11.22 13.41
N ASP A 92 4.78 -11.14 13.02
CA ASP A 92 3.87 -10.01 13.25
C ASP A 92 3.80 -9.59 14.72
N ARG A 93 3.65 -10.56 15.64
CA ARG A 93 3.61 -10.28 17.09
C ARG A 93 4.88 -9.61 17.60
N TRP A 94 6.03 -10.09 17.13
CA TRP A 94 7.32 -9.50 17.50
C TRP A 94 7.46 -8.11 16.88
N LEU A 95 7.07 -7.96 15.61
CA LEU A 95 7.12 -6.69 14.90
C LEU A 95 6.22 -5.63 15.55
N PHE A 96 5.02 -6.01 16.01
CA PHE A 96 4.14 -5.10 16.76
C PHE A 96 4.71 -4.68 18.12
N ALA A 97 5.37 -5.59 18.85
CA ALA A 97 6.05 -5.22 20.10
C ALA A 97 7.17 -4.21 19.85
N VAL A 98 7.97 -4.40 18.79
CA VAL A 98 9.00 -3.44 18.38
C VAL A 98 8.38 -2.12 17.94
N ALA A 99 7.34 -2.16 17.11
CA ALA A 99 6.66 -0.96 16.61
C ALA A 99 6.09 -0.11 17.74
N SER A 100 5.46 -0.72 18.74
CA SER A 100 4.93 -0.03 19.92
C SER A 100 6.05 0.68 20.72
N ALA A 101 7.19 0.02 20.93
CA ALA A 101 8.32 0.63 21.61
C ALA A 101 8.95 1.80 20.82
N VAL A 102 9.03 1.65 19.50
CA VAL A 102 9.53 2.71 18.59
C VAL A 102 8.57 3.90 18.57
N GLU A 103 7.27 3.66 18.45
CA GLU A 103 6.24 4.71 18.43
C GLU A 103 6.21 5.51 19.74
N ALA A 104 6.35 4.83 20.90
CA ALA A 104 6.47 5.50 22.19
C ALA A 104 7.72 6.41 22.24
N SER A 105 8.85 5.92 21.73
CA SER A 105 10.11 6.68 21.67
C SER A 105 10.04 7.87 20.72
N LEU A 106 9.31 7.75 19.60
CA LEU A 106 9.11 8.85 18.65
C LEU A 106 8.14 9.89 19.21
N SER A 107 7.08 9.45 19.88
CA SER A 107 6.09 10.33 20.52
C SER A 107 6.72 11.20 21.60
N MET A 108 7.74 10.72 22.31
CA MET A 108 8.51 11.52 23.28
C MET A 108 9.36 12.65 22.65
N ARG A 109 9.61 12.61 21.34
CA ARG A 109 10.44 13.60 20.61
C ARG A 109 9.61 14.68 19.91
N THR A 110 8.29 14.56 19.91
CA THR A 110 7.36 15.32 19.06
C THR A 110 6.57 16.33 19.88
#